data_AF-J9B5F3-F1
#
_entry.id   AF-J9B5F3-F1
#
_cell.length_a   1.000
_cell.length_b   1.000
_cell.length_c   1.000
_cell.angle_alpha   90.00
_cell.angle_beta   90.00
_cell.angle_gamma   90.00
#
_symmetry.space_group_name_H-M   'P 1'
#
loop_
_entity.id
_entity.type
_entity.pdbx_description
1 polymer ?
#
loop_
_entity_poly.entity_id
_entity_poly.type
_entity_poly.pdbx_seq_one_letter_code
_entity_poly.pdbx_strand_id
1 'polypeptide(L)'
;VIDPVAPRYTALACPENLVQVVVMDNLAEESKKVSLHPKVTLLNTKCFGLKNHEVGTKTVWYSKKMLVEEADAREMKIGDSVTFINWGNIKICDILKDDDRITEIRAKLDLDNKDYKKTLKVTWIADTKMGPQIPVKIVEYSHIISKPVIGKDEDWKQFVNYDSAKYVDFTGEPAMKEIRKGVIIQLQRKGYYICDLEYTSKSEYSGFEVPIVLILIPDGSSKPVKQAQTASTIELGRTNGDIQINGNALTSQMDILRLSEQIKEQSDLVRSLKAADAKEYKPGLTITQKQVDVTMGNIEELYKQIEEQGNIVRTLKAANPKSEEAKAAIAKLLNLKQKYKEISGMEYKPKRNICEKIAEQGDLVRSLKAKDAKSQEAKDAIAELLRLKKQYKDEFGEDYTANATNTNSSTAKKVVTVTNEERQKGDGKKERKGEVKSKTTLVSTEMMKQTKLGLDVKKEENLAEWYSLGFFFLF
;
A
#
# COMPACT_ATOMS: atom_id res chain seq x y z
N VAL A 1 -5.75 2.84 -19.50
CA VAL A 1 -4.84 1.70 -19.79
C VAL A 1 -4.22 1.30 -18.46
N ILE A 2 -4.25 0.01 -18.09
CA ILE A 2 -3.61 -0.47 -16.86
C ILE A 2 -2.10 -0.55 -17.10
N ASP A 3 -1.30 -0.17 -16.11
CA ASP A 3 0.16 -0.29 -16.17
C ASP A 3 0.57 -1.79 -16.26
N PRO A 4 1.43 -2.18 -17.22
CA PRO A 4 1.89 -3.56 -17.36
C PRO A 4 2.77 -4.07 -16.21
N VAL A 5 3.08 -3.25 -15.19
CA VAL A 5 4.01 -3.55 -14.08
C VAL A 5 3.37 -3.40 -12.68
N ALA A 6 2.07 -3.69 -12.54
CA ALA A 6 1.42 -3.67 -11.22
C ALA A 6 2.03 -4.71 -10.23
N PRO A 7 2.33 -4.32 -8.97
CA PRO A 7 2.79 -5.23 -7.91
C PRO A 7 1.83 -6.40 -7.65
N ARG A 8 2.36 -7.61 -7.47
CA ARG A 8 1.59 -8.86 -7.38
C ARG A 8 1.47 -9.39 -5.96
N TYR A 9 0.23 -9.40 -5.48
CA TYR A 9 -0.13 -9.93 -4.16
C TYR A 9 -1.02 -11.17 -4.28
N THR A 10 -1.10 -11.94 -3.20
CA THR A 10 -2.01 -13.09 -3.06
C THR A 10 -3.06 -12.77 -2.02
N ALA A 11 -4.33 -12.94 -2.41
CA ALA A 11 -5.47 -13.00 -1.51
C ALA A 11 -6.38 -14.16 -1.95
N LEU A 12 -7.06 -14.79 -0.99
CA LEU A 12 -7.95 -15.94 -1.18
C LEU A 12 -9.38 -15.53 -0.77
N ALA A 13 -10.39 -15.96 -1.52
CA ALA A 13 -11.79 -15.59 -1.27
C ALA A 13 -12.31 -16.28 0.00
N CYS A 14 -12.88 -15.51 0.93
CA CYS A 14 -13.51 -16.05 2.14
C CYS A 14 -14.90 -16.70 1.95
N PRO A 15 -15.74 -16.39 0.93
CA PRO A 15 -17.04 -17.07 0.77
C PRO A 15 -16.93 -18.49 0.18
N GLU A 16 -15.76 -18.90 -0.32
CA GLU A 16 -15.45 -20.29 -0.64
C GLU A 16 -14.60 -20.87 0.50
N ASN A 17 -14.91 -22.07 1.00
CA ASN A 17 -14.27 -22.54 2.24
C ASN A 17 -12.78 -22.77 2.02
N LEU A 18 -11.93 -21.98 2.67
CA LEU A 18 -10.49 -22.13 2.57
C LEU A 18 -10.07 -23.51 3.13
N VAL A 19 -9.41 -24.30 2.29
CA VAL A 19 -8.98 -25.66 2.62
C VAL A 19 -7.56 -25.60 3.20
N GLN A 20 -7.35 -26.30 4.31
CA GLN A 20 -6.04 -26.39 4.92
C GLN A 20 -5.17 -27.45 4.23
N VAL A 21 -4.01 -27.05 3.73
CA VAL A 21 -2.95 -27.95 3.28
C VAL A 21 -1.91 -28.09 4.39
N VAL A 22 -1.55 -29.32 4.74
CA VAL A 22 -0.56 -29.64 5.76
C VAL A 22 0.64 -30.33 5.11
N VAL A 23 1.79 -29.67 5.17
CA VAL A 23 3.08 -30.25 4.78
C VAL A 23 3.48 -31.28 5.84
N MET A 24 3.73 -32.53 5.45
CA MET A 24 4.09 -33.59 6.40
C MET A 24 5.57 -33.58 6.80
N ASP A 25 6.43 -32.98 5.98
CA ASP A 25 7.87 -32.89 6.21
C ASP A 25 8.21 -32.07 7.47
N ASN A 26 9.44 -32.22 7.97
CA ASN A 26 9.92 -31.47 9.13
C ASN A 26 10.36 -30.04 8.73
N LEU A 27 9.36 -29.20 8.44
CA LEU A 27 9.55 -27.81 8.04
C LEU A 27 9.55 -26.87 9.26
N ALA A 28 10.63 -26.11 9.44
CA ALA A 28 10.66 -24.94 10.31
C ALA A 28 9.97 -23.74 9.62
N GLU A 29 9.28 -22.89 10.37
CA GLU A 29 8.68 -21.68 9.79
C GLU A 29 9.76 -20.67 9.37
N GLU A 30 9.68 -20.20 8.13
CA GLU A 30 10.64 -19.27 7.55
C GLU A 30 9.93 -18.20 6.71
N SER A 31 10.68 -17.18 6.28
CA SER A 31 10.21 -16.25 5.25
C SER A 31 11.30 -15.88 4.27
N LYS A 32 10.92 -15.61 3.02
CA LYS A 32 11.83 -15.24 1.93
C LYS A 32 11.36 -13.98 1.23
N LYS A 33 12.32 -13.18 0.77
CA LYS A 33 12.05 -12.00 -0.07
C LYS A 33 11.84 -12.44 -1.51
N VAL A 34 10.66 -12.17 -2.04
CA VAL A 34 10.24 -12.46 -3.43
C VAL A 34 9.90 -11.14 -4.11
N SER A 35 10.30 -10.94 -5.37
CA SER A 35 9.92 -9.70 -6.08
C SER A 35 8.41 -9.62 -6.30
N LEU A 36 7.88 -8.40 -6.18
CA LEU A 36 6.50 -8.02 -6.47
C LEU A 36 6.14 -8.20 -7.96
N HIS A 37 7.08 -8.37 -8.90
CA HIS A 37 6.73 -8.60 -10.30
C HIS A 37 7.79 -9.44 -11.06
N PRO A 38 7.41 -10.47 -11.84
CA PRO A 38 8.36 -11.37 -12.50
C PRO A 38 9.16 -10.73 -13.66
N LYS A 39 8.92 -9.45 -14.00
CA LYS A 39 9.69 -8.69 -14.99
C LYS A 39 10.53 -7.59 -14.33
N VAL A 40 11.36 -7.96 -13.35
CA VAL A 40 12.16 -7.02 -12.54
C VAL A 40 13.15 -6.20 -13.38
N THR A 41 13.82 -6.85 -14.33
CA THR A 41 15.09 -6.38 -14.91
C THR A 41 14.95 -5.22 -15.90
N LEU A 42 13.74 -4.89 -16.36
CA LEU A 42 13.50 -3.89 -17.40
C LEU A 42 12.16 -3.18 -17.17
N LEU A 43 12.19 -1.95 -16.63
CA LEU A 43 11.39 -0.78 -17.06
C LEU A 43 11.48 0.39 -16.04
N ASN A 44 11.81 1.58 -16.51
CA ASN A 44 11.63 2.83 -15.76
C ASN A 44 10.16 3.28 -15.87
N THR A 45 9.26 2.72 -15.05
CA THR A 45 7.83 3.10 -15.06
C THR A 45 7.46 4.01 -13.90
N LYS A 46 6.61 5.01 -14.17
CA LYS A 46 5.96 5.85 -13.16
C LYS A 46 4.58 5.30 -12.84
N CYS A 47 4.48 4.38 -11.88
CA CYS A 47 3.20 4.15 -11.21
C CYS A 47 2.77 5.46 -10.51
N PHE A 48 1.49 5.82 -10.54
CA PHE A 48 1.01 7.08 -9.99
C PHE A 48 1.47 7.27 -8.53
N GLY A 49 2.12 8.40 -8.23
CA GLY A 49 2.73 8.71 -6.93
C GLY A 49 4.18 8.23 -6.74
N LEU A 50 4.57 7.09 -7.30
CA LEU A 50 5.90 6.47 -7.08
C LEU A 50 6.86 6.72 -8.25
N LYS A 51 7.81 7.64 -8.07
CA LYS A 51 8.84 7.95 -9.06
C LYS A 51 10.02 6.97 -8.95
N ASN A 52 10.22 6.15 -9.98
CA ASN A 52 11.41 5.31 -10.21
C ASN A 52 11.78 4.41 -9.01
N HIS A 53 11.05 3.32 -8.82
CA HIS A 53 11.46 2.23 -7.95
C HIS A 53 11.73 0.97 -8.79
N GLU A 54 12.79 0.23 -8.46
CA GLU A 54 12.89 -1.18 -8.88
C GLU A 54 11.66 -1.92 -8.36
N VAL A 55 11.16 -2.96 -9.05
CA VAL A 55 9.93 -3.63 -8.59
C VAL A 55 10.25 -4.48 -7.36
N GLY A 56 10.03 -3.87 -6.19
CA GLY A 56 10.61 -4.25 -4.91
C GLY A 56 10.22 -5.64 -4.41
N THR A 57 10.82 -6.05 -3.29
CA THR A 57 10.56 -7.36 -2.69
C THR A 57 9.48 -7.31 -1.62
N LYS A 58 8.52 -8.24 -1.69
CA LYS A 58 7.67 -8.59 -0.55
C LYS A 58 8.25 -9.77 0.24
N THR A 59 7.85 -9.89 1.49
CA THR A 59 8.13 -11.07 2.32
C THR A 59 7.01 -12.09 2.15
N VAL A 60 7.35 -13.31 1.71
CA VAL A 60 6.45 -14.47 1.68
C VAL A 60 6.82 -15.39 2.84
N TRP A 61 5.84 -15.83 3.61
CA TRP A 61 6.00 -16.78 4.73
C TRP A 61 5.77 -18.22 4.28
N TYR A 62 6.50 -19.15 4.87
CA TYR A 62 6.39 -20.58 4.64
C TYR A 62 6.25 -21.26 6.00
N SER A 63 5.16 -22.00 6.20
CA SER A 63 4.88 -22.73 7.44
C SER A 63 4.29 -24.11 7.13
N LYS A 64 4.16 -24.95 8.16
CA LYS A 64 3.67 -26.33 8.00
C LYS A 64 2.19 -26.41 7.57
N LYS A 65 1.43 -25.34 7.78
CA LYS A 65 0.01 -25.21 7.45
C LYS A 65 -0.20 -24.08 6.44
N MET A 66 -1.06 -24.30 5.45
CA MET A 66 -1.31 -23.35 4.37
C MET A 66 -2.82 -23.33 4.10
N LEU A 67 -3.33 -22.20 3.59
CA LEU A 67 -4.69 -22.10 3.05
C LEU A 67 -4.64 -22.03 1.53
N VAL A 68 -5.59 -22.71 0.87
CA VAL A 68 -5.91 -22.59 -0.56
C VAL A 68 -7.42 -22.44 -0.73
N GLU A 69 -7.87 -21.99 -1.91
CA GLU A 69 -9.30 -21.83 -2.22
C GLU A 69 -9.95 -23.19 -2.51
N GLU A 70 -11.24 -23.34 -2.17
CA GLU A 70 -11.95 -24.61 -2.31
C GLU A 70 -11.99 -25.10 -3.77
N ALA A 71 -12.14 -24.17 -4.73
CA ALA A 71 -12.09 -24.46 -6.16
C ALA A 71 -10.74 -25.07 -6.60
N ASP A 72 -9.61 -24.60 -6.06
CA ASP A 72 -8.28 -25.15 -6.33
C ASP A 72 -8.14 -26.55 -5.68
N ALA A 73 -8.57 -26.68 -4.43
CA ALA A 73 -8.50 -27.93 -3.67
C ALA A 73 -9.29 -29.07 -4.32
N ARG A 74 -10.46 -28.76 -4.89
CA ARG A 74 -11.33 -29.71 -5.62
C ARG A 74 -10.72 -30.22 -6.93
N GLU A 75 -9.76 -29.50 -7.52
CA GLU A 75 -9.04 -29.95 -8.73
C GLU A 75 -7.81 -30.85 -8.40
N MET A 76 -7.37 -30.92 -7.13
CA MET A 76 -6.24 -31.75 -6.69
C MET A 76 -6.59 -33.23 -6.52
N LYS A 77 -5.63 -34.13 -6.79
CA LYS A 77 -5.76 -35.58 -6.60
C LYS A 77 -4.55 -36.16 -5.87
N ILE A 78 -4.75 -37.26 -5.15
CA ILE A 78 -3.67 -38.00 -4.48
C ILE A 78 -2.66 -38.48 -5.53
N GLY A 79 -1.40 -38.11 -5.33
CA GLY A 79 -0.29 -38.40 -6.25
C GLY A 79 0.15 -37.21 -7.13
N ASP A 80 -0.68 -36.18 -7.30
CA ASP A 80 -0.36 -35.00 -8.12
C ASP A 80 0.82 -34.19 -7.54
N SER A 81 1.71 -33.69 -8.40
CA SER A 81 2.61 -32.58 -8.06
C SER A 81 1.93 -31.26 -8.46
N VAL A 82 1.56 -30.44 -7.47
CA VAL A 82 0.89 -29.15 -7.64
C VAL A 82 1.90 -28.03 -7.43
N THR A 83 1.89 -27.01 -8.29
CA THR A 83 2.75 -25.83 -8.16
C THR A 83 2.09 -24.77 -7.28
N PHE A 84 2.63 -24.59 -6.08
CA PHE A 84 2.28 -23.50 -5.19
C PHE A 84 3.11 -22.27 -5.57
N ILE A 85 2.44 -21.21 -6.05
CA ILE A 85 3.13 -20.09 -6.72
C ILE A 85 4.04 -19.36 -5.72
N ASN A 86 5.28 -19.06 -6.13
CA ASN A 86 6.37 -18.53 -5.28
C ASN A 86 6.87 -19.48 -4.16
N TRP A 87 6.46 -20.75 -4.14
CA TRP A 87 7.10 -21.81 -3.35
C TRP A 87 7.84 -22.81 -4.25
N GLY A 88 7.11 -23.52 -5.11
CA GLY A 88 7.63 -24.64 -5.90
C GLY A 88 6.57 -25.73 -6.09
N ASN A 89 7.00 -26.94 -6.40
CA ASN A 89 6.12 -28.10 -6.47
C ASN A 89 5.94 -28.75 -5.09
N ILE A 90 4.72 -29.20 -4.82
CA ILE A 90 4.30 -29.89 -3.60
C ILE A 90 3.44 -31.08 -4.04
N LYS A 91 3.79 -32.28 -3.55
CA LYS A 91 3.15 -33.53 -3.93
C LYS A 91 2.03 -33.90 -2.98
N ILE A 92 0.82 -34.01 -3.50
CA ILE A 92 -0.39 -34.38 -2.75
C ILE A 92 -0.31 -35.86 -2.36
N CYS A 93 -0.51 -36.16 -1.09
CA CYS A 93 -0.32 -37.50 -0.51
C CYS A 93 -1.61 -38.07 0.11
N ASP A 94 -2.49 -37.21 0.63
CA ASP A 94 -3.76 -37.58 1.27
C ASP A 94 -4.76 -36.43 1.09
N ILE A 95 -6.06 -36.72 1.01
CA ILE A 95 -7.13 -35.72 0.90
C ILE A 95 -8.27 -36.18 1.83
N LEU A 96 -8.34 -35.55 3.00
CA LEU A 96 -9.38 -35.81 3.98
C LEU A 96 -10.64 -35.02 3.66
N LYS A 97 -11.77 -35.66 3.90
CA LYS A 97 -13.10 -35.12 3.64
C LYS A 97 -14.04 -35.36 4.81
N ASP A 98 -15.05 -34.50 4.88
CA ASP A 98 -16.24 -34.61 5.72
C ASP A 98 -17.43 -34.51 4.74
N ASP A 99 -18.15 -35.61 4.55
CA ASP A 99 -18.98 -35.87 3.36
C ASP A 99 -18.25 -35.49 2.04
N ASP A 100 -18.83 -34.61 1.21
CA ASP A 100 -18.22 -34.12 -0.03
C ASP A 100 -17.19 -32.99 0.17
N ARG A 101 -17.13 -32.38 1.35
CA ARG A 101 -16.29 -31.21 1.66
C ARG A 101 -14.86 -31.66 1.97
N ILE A 102 -13.86 -31.06 1.32
CA ILE A 102 -12.45 -31.25 1.68
C ILE A 102 -12.14 -30.47 2.97
N THR A 103 -11.55 -31.14 3.96
CA THR A 103 -11.23 -30.54 5.27
C THR A 103 -9.72 -30.32 5.46
N GLU A 104 -8.91 -31.30 5.10
CA GLU A 104 -7.44 -31.24 5.17
C GLU A 104 -6.83 -31.95 3.95
N ILE A 105 -5.82 -31.36 3.32
CA ILE A 105 -4.99 -32.00 2.31
C ILE A 105 -3.60 -32.22 2.89
N ARG A 106 -3.09 -33.46 2.90
CA ARG A 106 -1.71 -33.72 3.33
C ARG A 106 -0.79 -33.86 2.14
N ALA A 107 0.36 -33.21 2.22
CA ALA A 107 1.30 -33.16 1.11
C ALA A 107 2.76 -33.26 1.58
N LYS A 108 3.67 -33.42 0.63
CA LYS A 108 5.12 -33.34 0.84
C LYS A 108 5.76 -32.35 -0.13
N LEU A 109 6.88 -31.76 0.27
CA LEU A 109 7.64 -30.85 -0.57
C LEU A 109 8.33 -31.61 -1.72
N ASP A 110 8.24 -31.07 -2.93
CA ASP A 110 8.78 -31.63 -4.18
C ASP A 110 9.62 -30.56 -4.91
N LEU A 111 10.47 -29.83 -4.15
CA LEU A 111 11.11 -28.58 -4.61
C LEU A 111 12.24 -28.77 -5.63
N ASP A 112 12.79 -29.99 -5.71
CA ASP A 112 13.77 -30.35 -6.75
C ASP A 112 13.09 -30.57 -8.12
N ASN A 113 11.82 -30.97 -8.13
CA ASN A 113 11.01 -31.10 -9.32
C ASN A 113 10.63 -29.71 -9.86
N LYS A 114 11.33 -29.29 -10.92
CA LYS A 114 11.17 -27.98 -11.57
C LYS A 114 10.30 -28.03 -12.84
N ASP A 115 9.54 -29.10 -13.08
CA ASP A 115 8.50 -29.06 -14.11
C ASP A 115 7.27 -28.32 -13.60
N TYR A 116 7.09 -27.09 -14.10
CA TYR A 116 5.93 -26.24 -13.85
C TYR A 116 5.04 -26.09 -15.10
N LYS A 117 5.14 -26.99 -16.09
CA LYS A 117 4.42 -26.85 -17.38
C LYS A 117 3.07 -27.57 -17.38
N LYS A 118 2.97 -28.72 -16.73
CA LYS A 118 1.78 -29.60 -16.72
C LYS A 118 1.04 -29.64 -15.38
N THR A 119 1.56 -28.93 -14.38
CA THR A 119 1.07 -28.90 -13.01
C THR A 119 -0.10 -27.92 -12.84
N LEU A 120 -1.05 -28.27 -11.95
CA LEU A 120 -2.02 -27.30 -11.43
C LEU A 120 -1.26 -26.17 -10.70
N LYS A 121 -1.72 -24.93 -10.83
CA LYS A 121 -1.06 -23.74 -10.26
C LYS A 121 -2.00 -23.01 -9.33
N VAL A 122 -1.68 -23.05 -8.04
CA VAL A 122 -2.57 -22.57 -6.97
C VAL A 122 -2.03 -21.34 -6.26
N THR A 123 -2.96 -20.50 -5.84
CA THR A 123 -2.70 -19.36 -4.95
C THR A 123 -2.90 -19.82 -3.50
N TRP A 124 -1.98 -19.42 -2.61
CA TRP A 124 -1.94 -19.91 -1.24
C TRP A 124 -1.43 -18.83 -0.29
N ILE A 125 -1.75 -18.98 1.00
CA ILE A 125 -1.23 -18.15 2.09
C ILE A 125 -0.82 -19.08 3.24
N ALA A 126 0.29 -18.76 3.93
CA ALA A 126 0.71 -19.49 5.12
C ALA A 126 -0.29 -19.29 6.28
N ASP A 127 -0.59 -20.37 7.00
CA ASP A 127 -1.23 -20.33 8.31
C ASP A 127 -0.09 -20.30 9.36
N THR A 128 0.19 -19.11 9.89
CA THR A 128 1.25 -18.84 10.88
C THR A 128 0.95 -17.55 11.64
N LYS A 129 1.34 -17.52 12.92
CA LYS A 129 1.26 -16.32 13.77
C LYS A 129 2.38 -15.31 13.49
N MET A 130 3.46 -15.71 12.81
CA MET A 130 4.58 -14.82 12.45
C MET A 130 4.23 -13.92 11.25
N GLY A 131 3.37 -14.43 10.37
CA GLY A 131 2.78 -13.72 9.24
C GLY A 131 1.26 -13.70 9.36
N PRO A 132 0.67 -12.84 10.21
CA PRO A 132 -0.78 -12.72 10.34
C PRO A 132 -1.41 -12.28 9.03
N GLN A 133 -2.52 -12.91 8.68
CA GLN A 133 -3.27 -12.62 7.46
C GLN A 133 -3.93 -11.24 7.55
N ILE A 134 -4.08 -10.57 6.41
CA ILE A 134 -4.66 -9.23 6.32
C ILE A 134 -6.10 -9.33 5.82
N PRO A 135 -7.12 -8.80 6.52
CA PRO A 135 -8.48 -8.78 6.01
C PRO A 135 -8.59 -7.83 4.80
N VAL A 136 -9.24 -8.29 3.74
CA VAL A 136 -9.40 -7.59 2.47
C VAL A 136 -10.87 -7.63 2.07
N LYS A 137 -11.44 -6.49 1.67
CA LYS A 137 -12.78 -6.41 1.06
C LYS A 137 -12.66 -5.94 -0.38
N ILE A 138 -13.02 -6.81 -1.32
CA ILE A 138 -13.08 -6.48 -2.74
C ILE A 138 -14.44 -5.84 -3.06
N VAL A 139 -14.41 -4.79 -3.89
CA VAL A 139 -15.59 -4.11 -4.42
C VAL A 139 -15.63 -4.27 -5.94
N GLU A 140 -16.69 -4.87 -6.45
CA GLU A 140 -16.92 -5.07 -7.88
C GLU A 140 -18.10 -4.21 -8.34
N TYR A 141 -17.80 -3.18 -9.15
CA TYR A 141 -18.82 -2.30 -9.72
C TYR A 141 -19.32 -2.84 -11.06
N SER A 142 -20.64 -2.99 -11.17
CA SER A 142 -21.36 -3.35 -12.38
C SER A 142 -21.92 -2.09 -13.07
N HIS A 143 -22.76 -2.28 -14.09
CA HIS A 143 -23.48 -1.19 -14.72
C HIS A 143 -24.55 -0.63 -13.78
N ILE A 144 -24.60 0.70 -13.63
CA ILE A 144 -25.62 1.43 -12.84
C ILE A 144 -27.00 1.37 -13.52
N ILE A 145 -27.03 1.20 -14.84
CA ILE A 145 -28.24 0.98 -15.64
C ILE A 145 -28.21 -0.44 -16.20
N SER A 146 -29.28 -1.20 -15.98
CA SER A 146 -29.43 -2.59 -16.42
C SER A 146 -29.67 -2.72 -17.94
N LYS A 147 -30.31 -1.72 -18.55
CA LYS A 147 -30.64 -1.69 -19.98
C LYS A 147 -29.53 -1.00 -20.81
N PRO A 148 -28.94 -1.65 -21.83
CA PRO A 148 -27.84 -1.05 -22.61
C PRO A 148 -28.19 0.22 -23.40
N VAL A 149 -29.45 0.35 -23.84
CA VAL A 149 -29.98 1.52 -24.54
C VAL A 149 -31.41 1.76 -24.05
N ILE A 150 -31.71 2.99 -23.63
CA ILE A 150 -33.02 3.43 -23.17
C ILE A 150 -33.75 4.12 -24.33
N GLY A 151 -35.03 3.80 -24.54
CA GLY A 151 -35.90 4.44 -25.52
C GLY A 151 -36.27 5.86 -25.11
N LYS A 152 -36.65 6.69 -26.08
CA LYS A 152 -36.97 8.12 -25.84
C LYS A 152 -38.13 8.34 -24.88
N ASP A 153 -39.05 7.37 -24.81
CA ASP A 153 -40.31 7.44 -24.09
C ASP A 153 -40.32 6.57 -22.81
N GLU A 154 -39.16 6.01 -22.41
CA GLU A 154 -39.02 5.17 -21.22
C GLU A 154 -38.42 5.94 -20.03
N ASP A 155 -38.96 5.76 -18.82
CA ASP A 155 -38.34 6.32 -17.62
C ASP A 155 -37.11 5.49 -17.20
N TRP A 156 -35.92 6.07 -17.36
CA TRP A 156 -34.65 5.46 -16.99
C TRP A 156 -34.58 4.95 -15.54
N LYS A 157 -35.38 5.52 -14.62
CA LYS A 157 -35.45 5.06 -13.22
C LYS A 157 -35.88 3.60 -13.09
N GLN A 158 -36.66 3.08 -14.04
CA GLN A 158 -37.08 1.68 -14.10
C GLN A 158 -35.93 0.72 -14.43
N PHE A 159 -34.81 1.24 -14.96
CA PHE A 159 -33.63 0.47 -15.33
C PHE A 159 -32.44 0.70 -14.39
N VAL A 160 -32.64 1.33 -13.23
CA VAL A 160 -31.59 1.47 -12.20
C VAL A 160 -31.25 0.10 -11.64
N ASN A 161 -29.98 -0.26 -11.71
CA ASN A 161 -29.45 -1.48 -11.10
C ASN A 161 -29.05 -1.19 -9.64
N TYR A 162 -29.88 -1.60 -8.70
CA TYR A 162 -29.57 -1.50 -7.27
C TYR A 162 -28.52 -2.52 -6.79
N ASP A 163 -28.20 -3.53 -7.60
CA ASP A 163 -27.11 -4.51 -7.42
C ASP A 163 -25.89 -4.11 -8.30
N SER A 164 -25.59 -2.81 -8.35
CA SER A 164 -24.46 -2.26 -9.13
C SER A 164 -23.12 -2.26 -8.39
N ALA A 165 -23.09 -2.67 -7.11
CA ALA A 165 -21.88 -2.78 -6.31
C ALA A 165 -21.91 -4.07 -5.47
N LYS A 166 -20.98 -5.00 -5.72
CA LYS A 166 -20.85 -6.24 -4.97
C LYS A 166 -19.63 -6.19 -4.06
N TYR A 167 -19.79 -6.67 -2.84
CA TYR A 167 -18.74 -6.70 -1.81
C TYR A 167 -18.40 -8.15 -1.51
N VAL A 168 -17.12 -8.50 -1.61
CA VAL A 168 -16.64 -9.88 -1.42
C VAL A 168 -15.46 -9.84 -0.44
N ASP A 169 -15.53 -10.63 0.63
CA ASP A 169 -14.47 -10.70 1.62
C ASP A 169 -13.39 -11.72 1.25
N PHE A 170 -12.15 -11.35 1.56
CA PHE A 170 -10.92 -12.03 1.19
C PHE A 170 -9.93 -12.00 2.36
N THR A 171 -9.07 -13.02 2.43
CA THR A 171 -7.90 -13.01 3.30
C THR A 171 -6.64 -12.81 2.47
N GLY A 172 -5.81 -11.83 2.84
CA GLY A 172 -4.63 -11.39 2.10
C GLY A 172 -3.32 -11.81 2.77
N GLU A 173 -2.26 -11.98 1.97
CA GLU A 173 -0.94 -12.31 2.53
C GLU A 173 -0.40 -11.14 3.40
N PRO A 174 0.47 -11.41 4.39
CA PRO A 174 0.92 -10.40 5.36
C PRO A 174 1.56 -9.15 4.73
N ALA A 175 2.21 -9.31 3.58
CA ALA A 175 2.84 -8.21 2.83
C ALA A 175 1.84 -7.20 2.23
N MET A 176 0.54 -7.50 2.20
CA MET A 176 -0.49 -6.55 1.75
C MET A 176 -0.65 -5.35 2.71
N LYS A 177 -0.18 -5.46 3.96
CA LYS A 177 -0.15 -4.37 4.94
C LYS A 177 0.52 -3.08 4.45
N GLU A 178 1.49 -3.20 3.53
CA GLU A 178 2.23 -2.06 2.98
C GLU A 178 1.50 -1.34 1.82
N ILE A 179 0.31 -1.80 1.42
CA ILE A 179 -0.47 -1.24 0.31
C ILE A 179 -1.21 0.02 0.76
N ARG A 180 -0.93 1.15 0.11
CA ARG A 180 -1.52 2.47 0.38
C ARG A 180 -2.65 2.80 -0.61
N LYS A 181 -3.56 3.72 -0.25
CA LYS A 181 -4.63 4.23 -1.12
C LYS A 181 -4.05 4.78 -2.44
N GLY A 182 -4.76 4.54 -3.53
CA GLY A 182 -4.37 4.92 -4.89
C GLY A 182 -3.39 3.96 -5.58
N VAL A 183 -2.77 3.01 -4.85
CA VAL A 183 -1.87 2.03 -5.46
C VAL A 183 -2.67 1.00 -6.26
N ILE A 184 -2.29 0.82 -7.53
CA ILE A 184 -2.79 -0.27 -8.39
C ILE A 184 -1.95 -1.52 -8.16
N ILE A 185 -2.61 -2.64 -7.88
CA ILE A 185 -2.01 -3.96 -7.67
C ILE A 185 -2.62 -5.00 -8.62
N GLN A 186 -1.99 -6.16 -8.71
CA GLN A 186 -2.57 -7.38 -9.26
C GLN A 186 -2.72 -8.42 -8.15
N LEU A 187 -3.94 -8.93 -7.94
CA LEU A 187 -4.13 -10.17 -7.18
C LEU A 187 -3.88 -11.35 -8.12
N GLN A 188 -2.94 -12.22 -7.75
CA GLN A 188 -2.52 -13.35 -8.57
C GLN A 188 -3.70 -14.24 -8.93
N ARG A 189 -3.75 -14.67 -10.20
CA ARG A 189 -4.84 -15.44 -10.84
C ARG A 189 -6.24 -14.77 -10.89
N LYS A 190 -6.45 -13.64 -10.23
CA LYS A 190 -7.76 -12.96 -10.14
C LYS A 190 -7.88 -11.78 -11.10
N GLY A 191 -7.18 -10.67 -10.84
CA GLY A 191 -7.37 -9.44 -11.60
C GLY A 191 -6.47 -8.29 -11.16
N TYR A 192 -6.75 -7.09 -11.67
CA TYR A 192 -6.12 -5.84 -11.26
C TYR A 192 -7.08 -5.06 -10.37
N TYR A 193 -6.55 -4.41 -9.34
CA TYR A 193 -7.33 -3.70 -8.32
C TYR A 193 -6.65 -2.39 -7.97
N ILE A 194 -7.43 -1.37 -7.60
CA ILE A 194 -6.91 -0.16 -6.97
C ILE A 194 -7.28 -0.16 -5.48
N CYS A 195 -6.33 0.17 -4.62
CA CYS A 195 -6.58 0.36 -3.20
C CYS A 195 -7.36 1.66 -2.97
N ASP A 196 -8.57 1.55 -2.43
CA ASP A 196 -9.36 2.70 -1.98
C ASP A 196 -9.23 2.94 -0.48
N LEU A 197 -9.01 1.90 0.33
CA LEU A 197 -8.70 2.04 1.74
C LEU A 197 -7.55 1.11 2.11
N GLU A 198 -6.54 1.68 2.75
CA GLU A 198 -5.37 0.96 3.25
C GLU A 198 -5.65 0.26 4.59
N TYR A 199 -4.89 -0.81 4.86
CA TYR A 199 -5.05 -1.57 6.10
C TYR A 199 -4.68 -0.73 7.32
N THR A 200 -5.53 -0.76 8.34
CA THR A 200 -5.23 -0.17 9.64
C THR A 200 -5.59 -1.16 10.74
N SER A 201 -4.60 -1.65 11.49
CA SER A 201 -4.83 -2.61 12.58
C SER A 201 -5.70 -2.07 13.72
N LYS A 202 -5.90 -0.75 13.78
CA LYS A 202 -6.85 -0.08 14.67
C LYS A 202 -7.26 1.29 14.11
N SER A 203 -8.52 1.44 13.74
CA SER A 203 -9.13 2.72 13.37
C SER A 203 -9.08 3.72 14.54
N GLU A 204 -8.75 4.98 14.24
CA GLU A 204 -8.84 6.08 15.20
C GLU A 204 -10.30 6.34 15.63
N TYR A 205 -11.25 6.17 14.71
CA TYR A 205 -12.67 6.46 14.94
C TYR A 205 -13.42 5.32 15.64
N SER A 206 -13.21 4.07 15.20
CA SER A 206 -13.99 2.92 15.69
C SER A 206 -13.23 2.05 16.70
N GLY A 207 -11.90 2.15 16.76
CA GLY A 207 -11.06 1.29 17.59
C GLY A 207 -10.95 -0.17 17.12
N PHE A 208 -11.56 -0.54 15.99
CA PHE A 208 -11.50 -1.86 15.36
C PHE A 208 -10.51 -1.91 14.20
N GLU A 209 -10.16 -3.13 13.77
CA GLU A 209 -9.36 -3.36 12.57
C GLU A 209 -10.09 -2.91 11.29
N VAL A 210 -9.34 -2.34 10.35
CA VAL A 210 -9.83 -1.83 9.06
C VAL A 210 -9.24 -2.68 7.93
N PRO A 211 -10.07 -3.35 7.12
CA PRO A 211 -9.58 -4.14 6.00
C PRO A 211 -9.07 -3.26 4.86
N ILE A 212 -8.22 -3.83 4.00
CA ILE A 212 -7.90 -3.19 2.72
C ILE A 212 -9.15 -3.22 1.84
N VAL A 213 -9.61 -2.07 1.36
CA VAL A 213 -10.69 -1.99 0.37
C VAL A 213 -10.08 -1.91 -1.03
N LEU A 214 -10.37 -2.90 -1.86
CA LEU A 214 -9.83 -3.05 -3.21
C LEU A 214 -10.95 -2.95 -4.25
N ILE A 215 -10.94 -1.91 -5.07
CA ILE A 215 -11.88 -1.77 -6.19
C ILE A 215 -11.33 -2.54 -7.41
N LEU A 216 -12.13 -3.45 -7.97
CA LEU A 216 -11.79 -4.18 -9.21
C LEU A 216 -11.63 -3.20 -10.38
N ILE A 217 -10.50 -3.30 -11.09
CA ILE A 217 -10.27 -2.59 -12.35
C ILE A 217 -10.59 -3.55 -13.50
N PRO A 218 -11.62 -3.30 -14.32
CA PRO A 218 -11.89 -4.12 -15.50
C PRO A 218 -10.71 -4.11 -16.48
N ASP A 219 -10.14 -5.28 -16.76
CA ASP A 219 -9.01 -5.45 -17.69
C ASP A 219 -9.44 -5.46 -19.17
N GLY A 220 -10.76 -5.46 -19.43
CA GLY A 220 -11.34 -5.59 -20.77
C GLY A 220 -11.36 -7.03 -21.31
N SER A 221 -10.86 -8.01 -20.55
CA SER A 221 -10.96 -9.42 -20.92
C SER A 221 -12.40 -9.88 -20.73
N SER A 222 -13.08 -10.27 -21.81
CA SER A 222 -14.35 -11.02 -21.74
C SER A 222 -14.12 -12.47 -21.32
N LYS A 223 -13.46 -12.67 -20.18
CA LYS A 223 -13.46 -13.97 -19.48
C LYS A 223 -14.90 -14.25 -19.08
N PRO A 224 -15.46 -15.44 -19.38
CA PRO A 224 -16.61 -15.88 -18.64
C PRO A 224 -16.17 -16.02 -17.17
N VAL A 225 -16.68 -15.14 -16.31
CA VAL A 225 -16.68 -15.41 -14.88
C VAL A 225 -17.42 -16.74 -14.75
N LYS A 226 -16.75 -17.78 -14.23
CA LYS A 226 -17.46 -18.94 -13.69
C LYS A 226 -18.26 -18.41 -12.50
N GLN A 227 -19.45 -17.89 -12.75
CA GLN A 227 -20.40 -17.56 -11.70
C GLN A 227 -20.57 -18.83 -10.88
N ALA A 228 -20.34 -18.74 -9.57
CA ALA A 228 -20.77 -19.79 -8.66
C ALA A 228 -22.27 -19.98 -8.93
N GLN A 229 -22.68 -21.17 -9.36
CA GLN A 229 -24.04 -21.43 -9.80
C GLN A 229 -24.98 -21.50 -8.59
N THR A 230 -25.37 -20.33 -8.09
CA THR A 230 -26.47 -20.15 -7.12
C THR A 230 -27.79 -20.48 -7.81
N ALA A 231 -28.02 -21.78 -8.00
CA ALA A 231 -29.16 -22.32 -8.73
C ALA A 231 -30.44 -22.29 -7.89
N SER A 232 -31.12 -21.14 -7.89
CA SER A 232 -32.57 -21.06 -7.60
C SER A 232 -33.16 -19.68 -7.93
N THR A 233 -33.58 -19.50 -9.19
CA THR A 233 -34.64 -18.52 -9.48
C THR A 233 -35.95 -19.08 -8.93
N ILE A 234 -36.37 -18.57 -7.76
CA ILE A 234 -37.76 -18.72 -7.29
C ILE A 234 -38.50 -17.45 -7.68
N GLU A 235 -39.47 -17.57 -8.59
CA GLU A 235 -40.35 -16.45 -8.93
C GLU A 235 -41.29 -16.11 -7.76
N LEU A 236 -41.59 -14.82 -7.59
CA LEU A 236 -42.32 -14.29 -6.44
C LEU A 236 -43.84 -14.58 -6.50
N GLY A 237 -44.22 -15.81 -6.15
CA GLY A 237 -45.59 -16.14 -5.79
C GLY A 237 -46.02 -15.41 -4.51
N ARG A 238 -46.93 -14.43 -4.62
CA ARG A 238 -47.49 -13.71 -3.47
C ARG A 238 -48.59 -14.53 -2.76
N THR A 239 -48.30 -15.03 -1.57
CA THR A 239 -49.32 -15.44 -0.59
C THR A 239 -48.90 -15.05 0.82
N ASN A 240 -49.80 -14.43 1.59
CA ASN A 240 -49.59 -14.20 3.02
C ASN A 240 -49.83 -15.53 3.78
N GLY A 241 -48.87 -15.97 4.57
CA GLY A 241 -49.00 -17.20 5.38
C GLY A 241 -47.73 -17.50 6.16
N ASP A 242 -47.90 -18.01 7.39
CA ASP A 242 -46.89 -18.12 8.43
C ASP A 242 -45.61 -18.90 8.05
N ILE A 243 -44.46 -18.42 8.51
CA ILE A 243 -43.17 -19.09 8.34
C ILE A 243 -43.06 -20.26 9.32
N GLN A 244 -43.18 -21.48 8.83
CA GLN A 244 -42.77 -22.67 9.58
C GLN A 244 -41.26 -22.92 9.39
N ILE A 245 -40.53 -22.95 10.50
CA ILE A 245 -39.11 -23.34 10.52
C ILE A 245 -39.03 -24.85 10.77
N ASN A 246 -38.56 -25.61 9.79
CA ASN A 246 -38.27 -27.04 9.97
C ASN A 246 -37.16 -27.22 11.00
N GLY A 247 -37.48 -27.91 12.10
CA GLY A 247 -36.64 -27.93 13.29
C GLY A 247 -35.56 -29.01 13.29
N ASN A 248 -34.39 -28.67 13.83
CA ASN A 248 -33.49 -29.65 14.43
C ASN A 248 -32.69 -29.05 15.61
N ALA A 249 -33.40 -28.41 16.54
CA ALA A 249 -32.85 -27.83 17.77
C ALA A 249 -33.93 -27.72 18.87
N LEU A 250 -34.38 -28.85 19.41
CA LEU A 250 -35.28 -28.88 20.57
C LEU A 250 -34.50 -28.88 21.90
N THR A 251 -33.99 -27.70 22.29
CA THR A 251 -33.81 -27.39 23.72
C THR A 251 -35.17 -27.00 24.31
N SER A 252 -35.43 -27.40 25.55
CA SER A 252 -36.70 -27.06 26.21
C SER A 252 -36.77 -25.56 26.50
N GLN A 253 -37.98 -24.99 26.56
CA GLN A 253 -38.19 -23.64 27.10
C GLN A 253 -37.59 -23.49 28.51
N MET A 254 -37.56 -24.58 29.29
CA MET A 254 -36.91 -24.63 30.61
C MET A 254 -35.38 -24.51 30.53
N ASP A 255 -34.74 -24.99 29.47
CA ASP A 255 -33.29 -24.94 29.31
C ASP A 255 -32.83 -23.53 28.89
N ILE A 256 -33.58 -22.88 28.01
CA ILE A 256 -33.35 -21.48 27.62
C ILE A 256 -33.53 -20.55 28.83
N LEU A 257 -34.58 -20.77 29.65
CA LEU A 257 -34.77 -20.03 30.90
C LEU A 257 -33.61 -20.25 31.87
N ARG A 258 -33.22 -21.50 32.15
CA ARG A 258 -32.06 -21.83 33.00
C ARG A 258 -30.76 -21.17 32.52
N LEU A 259 -30.47 -21.22 31.23
CA LEU A 259 -29.29 -20.56 30.66
C LEU A 259 -29.34 -19.04 30.84
N SER A 260 -30.51 -18.42 30.64
CA SER A 260 -30.67 -16.98 30.86
C SER A 260 -30.50 -16.57 32.33
N GLU A 261 -30.91 -17.43 33.26
CA GLU A 261 -30.80 -17.21 34.70
C GLU A 261 -29.34 -17.40 35.18
N GLN A 262 -28.66 -18.45 34.72
CA GLN A 262 -27.23 -18.68 34.97
C GLN A 262 -26.35 -17.54 34.43
N ILE A 263 -26.65 -17.02 33.22
CA ILE A 263 -25.93 -15.86 32.67
C ILE A 263 -26.10 -14.61 33.56
N LYS A 264 -27.28 -14.45 34.17
CA LYS A 264 -27.60 -13.35 35.08
C LYS A 264 -26.86 -13.50 36.42
N GLU A 265 -26.87 -14.69 37.01
CA GLU A 265 -26.07 -15.01 38.21
C GLU A 265 -24.57 -14.77 37.98
N GLN A 266 -24.02 -15.18 36.84
CA GLN A 266 -22.62 -14.92 36.48
C GLN A 266 -22.33 -13.42 36.30
N SER A 267 -23.23 -12.67 35.67
CA SER A 267 -23.14 -11.20 35.58
C SER A 267 -23.07 -10.54 36.95
N ASP A 268 -23.93 -10.95 37.87
CA ASP A 268 -24.04 -10.33 39.20
C ASP A 268 -22.94 -10.83 40.16
N LEU A 269 -22.38 -12.03 39.93
CA LEU A 269 -21.13 -12.49 40.55
C LEU A 269 -19.93 -11.66 40.08
N VAL A 270 -19.78 -11.41 38.78
CA VAL A 270 -18.72 -10.51 38.25
C VAL A 270 -18.89 -9.08 38.77
N ARG A 271 -20.13 -8.62 38.97
CA ARG A 271 -20.45 -7.31 39.54
C ARG A 271 -20.12 -7.21 41.04
N SER A 272 -20.41 -8.27 41.81
CA SER A 272 -20.10 -8.30 43.25
C SER A 272 -18.61 -8.48 43.52
N LEU A 273 -17.89 -9.31 42.75
CA LEU A 273 -16.42 -9.41 42.82
C LEU A 273 -15.74 -8.06 42.53
N LYS A 274 -16.20 -7.33 41.51
CA LYS A 274 -15.73 -5.95 41.22
C LYS A 274 -16.09 -4.92 42.30
N ALA A 275 -17.06 -5.20 43.17
CA ALA A 275 -17.41 -4.35 44.30
C ALA A 275 -16.68 -4.75 45.60
N ALA A 276 -16.25 -6.01 45.71
CA ALA A 276 -15.58 -6.55 46.89
C ALA A 276 -14.10 -6.13 46.97
N ASP A 277 -13.35 -6.22 45.87
CA ASP A 277 -11.91 -5.90 45.82
C ASP A 277 -11.60 -4.39 45.77
N ALA A 278 -12.39 -3.59 46.50
CA ALA A 278 -12.16 -2.17 46.72
C ALA A 278 -11.09 -1.88 47.80
N LYS A 279 -10.06 -2.74 47.92
CA LYS A 279 -8.89 -2.54 48.78
C LYS A 279 -7.63 -3.28 48.30
N GLU A 280 -6.63 -2.46 47.97
CA GLU A 280 -5.18 -2.79 48.03
C GLU A 280 -4.66 -3.97 47.17
N TYR A 281 -4.65 -3.80 45.84
CA TYR A 281 -3.75 -4.55 44.94
C TYR A 281 -2.93 -3.60 44.05
N LYS A 282 -1.60 -3.83 43.99
CA LYS A 282 -0.65 -3.13 43.11
C LYS A 282 0.05 -4.13 42.18
N PRO A 283 -0.38 -4.28 40.91
CA PRO A 283 0.40 -4.98 39.89
C PRO A 283 1.55 -4.10 39.34
N GLY A 284 2.53 -4.75 38.72
CA GLY A 284 3.73 -4.11 38.18
C GLY A 284 3.53 -3.24 36.93
N LEU A 285 4.58 -2.48 36.58
CA LEU A 285 4.56 -1.41 35.59
C LEU A 285 4.33 -1.91 34.15
N THR A 286 3.12 -1.71 33.62
CA THR A 286 2.82 -1.84 32.19
C THR A 286 2.98 -0.49 31.50
N ILE A 287 3.94 -0.37 30.58
CA ILE A 287 4.16 0.86 29.79
C ILE A 287 3.01 1.02 28.80
N THR A 288 2.38 2.22 28.78
CA THR A 288 1.21 2.49 27.94
C THR A 288 1.59 3.15 26.63
N GLN A 289 0.76 3.00 25.59
CA GLN A 289 1.03 3.52 24.24
C GLN A 289 1.28 5.05 24.23
N LYS A 290 0.51 5.79 25.04
CA LYS A 290 0.70 7.24 25.30
C LYS A 290 2.09 7.60 25.86
N GLN A 291 2.74 6.68 26.58
CA GLN A 291 4.08 6.86 27.13
C GLN A 291 5.16 6.63 26.05
N VAL A 292 4.86 5.82 25.02
CA VAL A 292 5.75 5.59 23.86
C VAL A 292 5.72 6.81 22.94
N ASP A 293 4.55 7.37 22.63
CA ASP A 293 4.44 8.62 21.84
C ASP A 293 5.14 9.80 22.52
N VAL A 294 4.98 9.95 23.85
CA VAL A 294 5.70 10.97 24.62
C VAL A 294 7.21 10.73 24.60
N THR A 295 7.67 9.47 24.63
CA THR A 295 9.10 9.16 24.51
C THR A 295 9.64 9.52 23.11
N MET A 296 8.91 9.17 22.05
CA MET A 296 9.24 9.54 20.66
C MET A 296 9.34 11.06 20.48
N GLY A 297 8.31 11.81 20.90
CA GLY A 297 8.30 13.27 20.79
C GLY A 297 9.43 13.94 21.58
N ASN A 298 9.76 13.40 22.77
CA ASN A 298 10.87 13.88 23.58
C ASN A 298 12.25 13.63 22.92
N ILE A 299 12.41 12.59 22.08
CA ILE A 299 13.67 12.30 21.38
C ILE A 299 13.93 13.33 20.27
N GLU A 300 12.92 13.70 19.48
CA GLU A 300 13.08 14.66 18.37
C GLU A 300 13.33 16.09 18.89
N GLU A 301 12.58 16.54 19.91
CA GLU A 301 12.81 17.84 20.53
C GLU A 301 14.18 17.91 21.23
N LEU A 302 14.65 16.81 21.86
CA LEU A 302 16.00 16.72 22.41
C LEU A 302 17.09 16.74 21.31
N TYR A 303 16.85 16.11 20.16
CA TYR A 303 17.75 16.15 19.00
C TYR A 303 17.92 17.59 18.50
N LYS A 304 16.82 18.32 18.33
CA LYS A 304 16.79 19.74 17.95
C LYS A 304 17.53 20.63 18.95
N GLN A 305 17.32 20.43 20.25
CA GLN A 305 18.04 21.17 21.31
C GLN A 305 19.57 20.93 21.28
N ILE A 306 20.04 19.75 20.86
CA ILE A 306 21.47 19.48 20.66
C ILE A 306 22.02 20.25 19.46
N GLU A 307 21.25 20.40 18.37
CA GLU A 307 21.67 21.22 17.21
C GLU A 307 21.72 22.71 17.57
N GLU A 308 20.68 23.25 18.21
CA GLU A 308 20.65 24.65 18.67
C GLU A 308 21.80 24.96 19.65
N GLN A 309 21.98 24.14 20.68
CA GLN A 309 23.08 24.29 21.64
C GLN A 309 24.46 24.10 20.97
N GLY A 310 24.55 23.23 19.95
CA GLY A 310 25.75 23.04 19.14
C GLY A 310 26.11 24.25 18.28
N ASN A 311 25.11 24.97 17.78
CA ASN A 311 25.30 26.23 17.06
C ASN A 311 25.72 27.37 18.01
N ILE A 312 25.13 27.46 19.21
CA ILE A 312 25.56 28.40 20.26
C ILE A 312 27.03 28.16 20.64
N VAL A 313 27.44 26.92 20.88
CA VAL A 313 28.85 26.56 21.16
C VAL A 313 29.77 26.96 20.01
N ARG A 314 29.35 26.79 18.75
CA ARG A 314 30.13 27.19 17.56
C ARG A 314 30.36 28.70 17.53
N THR A 315 29.31 29.50 17.77
CA THR A 315 29.36 30.97 17.79
C THR A 315 30.21 31.50 18.94
N LEU A 316 29.97 31.03 20.18
CA LEU A 316 30.74 31.46 21.35
C LEU A 316 32.22 31.09 21.23
N LYS A 317 32.53 29.88 20.74
CA LYS A 317 33.92 29.45 20.52
C LYS A 317 34.61 30.21 19.38
N ALA A 318 33.87 30.70 18.39
CA ALA A 318 34.42 31.58 17.35
C ALA A 318 34.69 33.02 17.88
N ALA A 319 33.90 33.51 18.83
CA ALA A 319 34.08 34.82 19.44
C ALA A 319 35.18 34.84 20.51
N ASN A 320 35.17 33.91 21.47
CA ASN A 320 36.21 33.73 22.47
C ASN A 320 36.29 32.25 22.95
N PRO A 321 37.27 31.46 22.50
CA PRO A 321 37.40 30.05 22.86
C PRO A 321 37.55 29.72 24.36
N LYS A 322 37.84 30.71 25.23
CA LYS A 322 38.16 30.51 26.65
C LYS A 322 37.13 31.10 27.62
N SER A 323 36.07 31.75 27.14
CA SER A 323 35.07 32.40 28.01
C SER A 323 34.30 31.37 28.86
N GLU A 324 33.81 31.79 30.04
CA GLU A 324 33.06 30.88 30.92
C GLU A 324 31.70 30.51 30.30
N GLU A 325 31.10 31.40 29.52
CA GLU A 325 29.88 31.16 28.74
C GLU A 325 30.11 30.06 27.69
N ALA A 326 31.27 30.06 27.01
CA ALA A 326 31.65 29.01 26.07
C ALA A 326 31.82 27.66 26.78
N LYS A 327 32.45 27.63 27.96
CA LYS A 327 32.59 26.40 28.76
C LYS A 327 31.24 25.88 29.26
N ALA A 328 30.39 26.75 29.80
CA ALA A 328 29.04 26.40 30.25
C ALA A 328 28.18 25.89 29.09
N ALA A 329 28.27 26.51 27.91
CA ALA A 329 27.57 26.07 26.71
C ALA A 329 28.05 24.69 26.23
N ILE A 330 29.34 24.37 26.34
CA ILE A 330 29.91 23.05 26.05
C ILE A 330 29.43 22.00 27.06
N ALA A 331 29.44 22.31 28.35
CA ALA A 331 28.94 21.42 29.40
C ALA A 331 27.46 21.07 29.20
N LYS A 332 26.63 22.06 28.86
CA LYS A 332 25.21 21.86 28.50
C LYS A 332 25.06 20.99 27.24
N LEU A 333 25.87 21.21 26.21
CA LEU A 333 25.86 20.39 24.99
C LEU A 333 26.20 18.92 25.26
N LEU A 334 27.19 18.66 26.11
CA LEU A 334 27.58 17.30 26.51
C LEU A 334 26.46 16.61 27.31
N ASN A 335 25.82 17.32 28.25
CA ASN A 335 24.69 16.76 29.03
C ASN A 335 23.47 16.42 28.16
N LEU A 336 23.14 17.26 27.16
CA LEU A 336 22.05 16.97 26.22
C LEU A 336 22.37 15.74 25.35
N LYS A 337 23.61 15.63 24.84
CA LYS A 337 24.05 14.44 24.09
C LYS A 337 24.04 13.15 24.91
N GLN A 338 24.42 13.24 26.18
CA GLN A 338 24.34 12.11 27.11
C GLN A 338 22.89 11.65 27.29
N LYS A 339 21.96 12.58 27.61
CA LYS A 339 20.52 12.28 27.71
C LYS A 339 19.95 11.67 26.43
N TYR A 340 20.36 12.16 25.26
CA TYR A 340 19.93 11.59 23.98
C TYR A 340 20.40 10.14 23.83
N LYS A 341 21.64 9.82 24.21
CA LYS A 341 22.19 8.45 24.19
C LYS A 341 21.50 7.54 25.22
N GLU A 342 21.17 8.06 26.40
CA GLU A 342 20.45 7.35 27.47
C GLU A 342 19.00 7.03 27.08
N ILE A 343 18.30 7.93 26.36
CA ILE A 343 16.88 7.77 26.00
C ILE A 343 16.69 7.04 24.66
N SER A 344 17.53 7.29 23.65
CA SER A 344 17.40 6.69 22.31
C SER A 344 18.26 5.44 22.08
N GLY A 345 19.24 5.18 22.95
CA GLY A 345 20.28 4.16 22.73
C GLY A 345 21.31 4.53 21.64
N MET A 346 21.15 5.64 20.93
CA MET A 346 21.96 6.04 19.78
C MET A 346 22.87 7.24 20.08
N GLU A 347 23.99 7.33 19.36
CA GLU A 347 24.94 8.44 19.50
C GLU A 347 24.64 9.56 18.49
N TYR A 348 24.53 10.80 18.98
CA TYR A 348 24.13 11.95 18.15
C TYR A 348 25.14 12.26 17.03
N LYS A 349 24.65 12.20 15.78
CA LYS A 349 25.32 12.67 14.55
C LYS A 349 24.58 13.90 13.98
N PRO A 350 25.25 14.99 13.54
CA PRO A 350 24.54 16.18 13.02
C PRO A 350 24.09 16.02 11.55
N LYS A 351 22.77 16.10 11.27
CA LYS A 351 22.18 16.13 9.91
C LYS A 351 22.88 17.14 8.98
N ARG A 352 23.23 18.32 9.50
CA ARG A 352 23.80 19.44 8.72
C ARG A 352 25.12 19.13 7.98
N ASN A 353 26.05 18.38 8.58
CA ASN A 353 27.40 18.21 7.99
C ASN A 353 27.40 17.35 6.71
N ILE A 354 26.48 16.39 6.62
CA ILE A 354 26.29 15.57 5.41
C ILE A 354 25.48 16.33 4.35
N CYS A 355 24.53 17.19 4.75
CA CYS A 355 23.81 18.08 3.81
C CYS A 355 24.75 19.04 3.07
N GLU A 356 25.68 19.67 3.78
CA GLU A 356 26.65 20.63 3.22
C GLU A 356 27.52 19.92 2.16
N LYS A 357 28.05 18.72 2.46
CA LYS A 357 28.83 17.90 1.51
C LYS A 357 28.05 17.46 0.27
N ILE A 358 26.77 17.11 0.42
CA ILE A 358 25.91 16.71 -0.71
C ILE A 358 25.61 17.91 -1.63
N ALA A 359 25.50 19.12 -1.08
CA ALA A 359 25.35 20.34 -1.86
C ALA A 359 26.62 20.63 -2.66
N GLU A 360 27.79 20.70 -2.00
CA GLU A 360 29.10 20.94 -2.61
C GLU A 360 29.42 19.93 -3.73
N GLN A 361 29.26 18.62 -3.45
CA GLN A 361 29.47 17.58 -4.45
C GLN A 361 28.43 17.66 -5.59
N GLY A 362 27.23 18.17 -5.31
CA GLY A 362 26.21 18.47 -6.31
C GLY A 362 26.62 19.58 -7.27
N ASP A 363 27.24 20.65 -6.77
CA ASP A 363 27.79 21.73 -7.60
C ASP A 363 29.05 21.30 -8.38
N LEU A 364 29.91 20.46 -7.79
CA LEU A 364 31.01 19.85 -8.52
C LEU A 364 30.50 19.04 -9.72
N VAL A 365 29.51 18.16 -9.53
CA VAL A 365 28.86 17.40 -10.61
C VAL A 365 28.22 18.30 -11.67
N ARG A 366 27.57 19.41 -11.27
CA ARG A 366 27.04 20.42 -12.22
C ARG A 366 28.16 21.04 -13.05
N SER A 367 29.24 21.47 -12.41
CA SER A 367 30.38 22.14 -13.07
C SER A 367 31.16 21.23 -14.03
N LEU A 368 31.34 19.95 -13.66
CA LEU A 368 32.04 18.97 -14.50
C LEU A 368 31.20 18.59 -15.73
N LYS A 369 29.89 18.32 -15.55
CA LYS A 369 28.98 18.05 -16.67
C LYS A 369 28.83 19.20 -17.66
N ALA A 370 29.02 20.45 -17.20
CA ALA A 370 29.02 21.62 -18.07
C ALA A 370 30.32 21.78 -18.89
N LYS A 371 31.41 21.09 -18.51
CA LYS A 371 32.67 21.05 -19.26
C LYS A 371 32.72 19.84 -20.20
N ASP A 372 32.52 18.64 -19.66
CA ASP A 372 32.30 17.41 -20.42
C ASP A 372 31.44 16.43 -19.60
N ALA A 373 30.25 16.10 -20.13
CA ALA A 373 29.33 15.15 -19.50
C ALA A 373 29.74 13.67 -19.61
N LYS A 374 30.80 13.35 -20.37
CA LYS A 374 31.33 11.99 -20.57
C LYS A 374 32.70 11.74 -19.91
N SER A 375 33.31 12.79 -19.35
CA SER A 375 34.59 12.74 -18.63
C SER A 375 34.57 11.70 -17.51
N GLN A 376 35.75 11.19 -17.12
CA GLN A 376 35.81 10.20 -16.04
C GLN A 376 35.58 10.87 -14.68
N GLU A 377 36.14 12.06 -14.48
CA GLU A 377 35.96 12.93 -13.33
C GLU A 377 34.47 13.24 -13.10
N ALA A 378 33.71 13.47 -14.18
CA ALA A 378 32.27 13.69 -14.11
C ALA A 378 31.51 12.43 -13.63
N LYS A 379 31.95 11.21 -13.97
CA LYS A 379 31.34 9.95 -13.50
C LYS A 379 31.70 9.68 -12.04
N ASP A 380 32.97 9.86 -11.67
CA ASP A 380 33.47 9.62 -10.33
C ASP A 380 32.82 10.61 -9.33
N ALA A 381 32.65 11.87 -9.73
CA ALA A 381 31.93 12.86 -8.94
C ALA A 381 30.44 12.50 -8.73
N ILE A 382 29.78 11.88 -9.72
CA ILE A 382 28.40 11.36 -9.59
C ILE A 382 28.36 10.16 -8.63
N ALA A 383 29.33 9.26 -8.71
CA ALA A 383 29.41 8.09 -7.83
C ALA A 383 29.55 8.53 -6.36
N GLU A 384 30.42 9.51 -6.08
CA GLU A 384 30.58 10.07 -4.72
C GLU A 384 29.33 10.85 -4.26
N LEU A 385 28.65 11.58 -5.17
CA LEU A 385 27.37 12.23 -4.84
C LEU A 385 26.29 11.21 -4.43
N LEU A 386 26.25 10.05 -5.10
CA LEU A 386 25.35 8.95 -4.74
C LEU A 386 25.77 8.28 -3.43
N ARG A 387 27.08 8.11 -3.18
CA ARG A 387 27.60 7.56 -1.92
C ARG A 387 27.23 8.44 -0.72
N LEU A 388 27.41 9.76 -0.84
CA LEU A 388 27.05 10.73 0.21
C LEU A 388 25.53 10.75 0.45
N LYS A 389 24.71 10.72 -0.61
CA LYS A 389 23.24 10.63 -0.47
C LYS A 389 22.79 9.31 0.16
N LYS A 390 23.46 8.20 -0.14
CA LYS A 390 23.22 6.93 0.55
C LYS A 390 23.58 7.05 2.04
N GLN A 391 24.73 7.62 2.38
CA GLN A 391 25.13 7.84 3.77
C GLN A 391 24.12 8.72 4.53
N TYR A 392 23.55 9.75 3.88
CA TYR A 392 22.46 10.53 4.48
C TYR A 392 21.24 9.65 4.83
N LYS A 393 20.79 8.82 3.88
CA LYS A 393 19.64 7.93 4.10
C LYS A 393 19.91 6.86 5.16
N ASP A 394 21.10 6.25 5.13
CA ASP A 394 21.54 5.22 6.06
C ASP A 394 21.71 5.78 7.50
N GLU A 395 22.05 7.07 7.66
CA GLU A 395 22.24 7.72 8.98
C GLU A 395 20.99 8.43 9.53
N PHE A 396 20.05 8.87 8.68
CA PHE A 396 18.92 9.72 9.09
C PHE A 396 17.53 9.20 8.67
N GLY A 397 17.44 8.07 7.96
CA GLY A 397 16.17 7.43 7.57
C GLY A 397 15.41 8.10 6.42
N GLU A 398 15.79 9.33 6.06
CA GLU A 398 15.11 10.18 5.07
C GLU A 398 15.96 10.35 3.79
N ASP A 399 15.34 10.61 2.64
CA ASP A 399 16.09 10.96 1.42
C ASP A 399 16.50 12.44 1.41
N TYR A 400 17.77 12.73 1.07
CA TYR A 400 18.24 14.12 0.99
C TYR A 400 17.46 14.93 -0.05
N THR A 401 16.82 16.02 0.40
CA THR A 401 16.18 17.01 -0.47
C THR A 401 16.98 18.31 -0.53
N ALA A 402 17.11 18.88 -1.74
CA ALA A 402 17.96 20.05 -1.97
C ALA A 402 17.43 21.37 -1.36
N ASN A 403 16.21 21.37 -0.79
CA ASN A 403 15.61 22.53 -0.15
C ASN A 403 15.85 22.58 1.38
N ALA A 404 16.58 21.62 1.96
CA ALA A 404 16.89 21.56 3.39
C ALA A 404 17.76 22.74 3.90
N THR A 405 18.21 23.63 3.03
CA THR A 405 18.98 24.84 3.37
C THR A 405 18.46 26.07 2.62
N ASN A 406 17.34 26.66 3.08
CA ASN A 406 17.11 28.12 3.09
C ASN A 406 15.77 28.52 3.73
N THR A 407 15.80 28.84 5.03
CA THR A 407 14.83 29.75 5.66
C THR A 407 15.58 30.64 6.64
N ASN A 408 15.43 31.96 6.49
CA ASN A 408 15.96 33.04 7.36
C ASN A 408 17.51 33.08 7.47
N SER A 409 18.21 34.04 6.86
CA SER A 409 17.89 35.47 6.93
C SER A 409 18.18 36.27 5.65
N SER A 410 17.43 37.35 5.48
CA SER A 410 17.74 38.46 4.59
C SER A 410 18.06 39.71 5.42
N THR A 411 19.14 40.45 5.13
CA THR A 411 19.28 41.90 5.39
C THR A 411 20.59 42.49 4.82
N ALA A 412 20.48 43.66 4.18
CA ALA A 412 21.52 44.67 3.87
C ALA A 412 22.66 44.34 2.87
N LYS A 413 23.19 45.42 2.28
CA LYS A 413 24.21 45.46 1.21
C LYS A 413 25.51 46.13 1.68
N LYS A 414 26.61 45.85 0.98
CA LYS A 414 27.75 46.77 0.76
C LYS A 414 28.34 46.41 -0.63
N VAL A 415 28.16 47.19 -1.70
CA VAL A 415 28.83 48.48 -2.04
C VAL A 415 30.35 48.24 -2.14
N VAL A 416 30.99 48.23 -3.32
CA VAL A 416 31.20 49.36 -4.27
C VAL A 416 31.20 48.88 -5.75
N THR A 417 30.53 49.64 -6.64
CA THR A 417 30.96 50.29 -7.91
C THR A 417 32.21 49.74 -8.66
N VAL A 418 32.37 49.70 -10.00
CA VAL A 418 31.96 50.54 -11.18
C VAL A 418 31.81 49.59 -12.42
N THR A 419 31.48 49.89 -13.69
CA THR A 419 31.27 51.09 -14.56
C THR A 419 30.22 50.79 -15.67
N ASN A 420 29.91 51.74 -16.56
CA ASN A 420 29.14 51.55 -17.80
C ASN A 420 30.05 51.47 -19.05
N GLU A 421 29.57 50.86 -20.14
CA GLU A 421 29.52 51.44 -21.51
C GLU A 421 28.65 50.49 -22.40
N GLU A 422 27.43 50.82 -22.85
CA GLU A 422 26.96 51.80 -23.84
C GLU A 422 26.94 51.29 -25.32
N ARG A 423 25.77 50.83 -25.83
CA ARG A 423 25.03 51.44 -26.98
C ARG A 423 23.85 50.64 -27.57
N GLN A 424 22.67 51.25 -27.42
CA GLN A 424 21.57 51.47 -28.39
C GLN A 424 21.11 50.44 -29.46
N LYS A 425 19.78 50.24 -29.46
CA LYS A 425 18.82 50.22 -30.61
C LYS A 425 19.01 49.27 -31.81
N GLY A 426 17.90 48.59 -32.16
CA GLY A 426 17.68 47.95 -33.46
C GLY A 426 16.23 47.50 -33.64
N ASP A 427 15.38 48.37 -34.18
CA ASP A 427 13.99 48.04 -34.57
C ASP A 427 13.95 47.58 -36.05
N GLY A 428 13.03 46.71 -36.44
CA GLY A 428 12.96 46.21 -37.82
C GLY A 428 12.06 44.99 -38.07
N LYS A 429 10.94 45.20 -38.78
CA LYS A 429 9.98 44.17 -39.20
C LYS A 429 9.60 44.36 -40.68
N LYS A 430 9.74 43.31 -41.51
CA LYS A 430 9.05 43.06 -42.82
C LYS A 430 9.21 41.55 -43.13
N GLU A 431 8.19 40.78 -43.55
CA GLU A 431 7.38 40.79 -44.80
C GLU A 431 8.19 40.39 -46.07
N ARG A 432 7.70 39.61 -47.05
CA ARG A 432 6.36 39.00 -47.32
C ARG A 432 6.47 37.93 -48.45
N LYS A 433 5.33 37.27 -48.78
CA LYS A 433 5.07 36.35 -49.93
C LYS A 433 5.70 34.94 -49.80
N GLY A 434 5.03 33.83 -50.12
CA GLY A 434 3.59 33.58 -50.29
C GLY A 434 3.03 33.64 -51.73
N GLU A 435 2.63 32.49 -52.27
CA GLU A 435 1.60 32.33 -53.32
C GLU A 435 0.81 31.01 -53.10
N VAL A 436 -0.40 30.90 -53.66
CA VAL A 436 -1.42 29.88 -53.35
C VAL A 436 -2.25 29.52 -54.59
N LYS A 437 -2.48 28.22 -54.84
CA LYS A 437 -3.67 27.62 -55.53
C LYS A 437 -3.52 26.07 -55.58
N SER A 438 -4.58 25.26 -55.55
CA SER A 438 -5.98 25.51 -55.14
C SER A 438 -6.79 24.20 -55.00
N LYS A 439 -7.72 24.19 -54.03
CA LYS A 439 -8.98 23.39 -53.94
C LYS A 439 -8.98 21.91 -54.38
N THR A 440 -9.38 21.05 -53.44
CA THR A 440 -10.66 20.32 -53.54
C THR A 440 -11.20 20.09 -52.13
N THR A 441 -12.53 20.19 -51.96
CA THR A 441 -13.20 20.03 -50.66
C THR A 441 -13.60 18.59 -50.44
N LEU A 442 -13.19 17.99 -49.31
CA LEU A 442 -13.82 16.80 -48.73
C LEU A 442 -14.03 17.06 -47.24
N VAL A 443 -15.26 16.85 -46.77
CA VAL A 443 -15.61 16.98 -45.35
C VAL A 443 -15.21 15.69 -44.64
N SER A 444 -14.09 15.72 -43.91
CA SER A 444 -13.71 14.63 -43.01
C SER A 444 -14.56 14.68 -41.74
N THR A 445 -15.46 13.71 -41.57
CA THR A 445 -16.26 13.54 -40.35
C THR A 445 -15.38 13.36 -39.12
N GLU A 446 -15.42 14.32 -38.19
CA GLU A 446 -14.81 14.16 -36.86
C GLU A 446 -15.50 13.02 -36.11
N MET A 447 -14.77 11.94 -35.82
CA MET A 447 -15.30 10.80 -35.07
C MET A 447 -15.36 11.11 -33.57
N MET A 448 -16.41 11.81 -33.14
CA MET A 448 -16.74 11.97 -31.72
C MET A 448 -16.95 10.62 -31.04
N LYS A 449 -16.72 10.56 -29.73
CA LYS A 449 -17.09 9.42 -28.89
C LYS A 449 -17.98 9.88 -27.75
N GLN A 450 -19.13 9.24 -27.64
CA GLN A 450 -20.02 9.40 -26.50
C GLN A 450 -19.41 8.73 -25.26
N THR A 451 -19.37 9.45 -24.15
CA THR A 451 -18.94 8.93 -22.84
C THR A 451 -20.00 8.04 -22.23
N LYS A 452 -19.63 7.27 -21.19
CA LYS A 452 -20.58 6.46 -20.39
C LYS A 452 -21.57 7.30 -19.55
N LEU A 453 -21.48 8.64 -19.62
CA LEU A 453 -22.45 9.61 -19.09
C LEU A 453 -23.26 10.34 -20.19
N GLY A 454 -23.16 9.93 -21.46
CA GLY A 454 -23.94 10.47 -22.57
C GLY A 454 -23.41 11.76 -23.22
N LEU A 455 -22.37 12.38 -22.65
CA LEU A 455 -21.69 13.56 -23.21
C LEU A 455 -20.68 13.15 -24.31
N ASP A 456 -20.67 13.87 -25.43
CA ASP A 456 -19.72 13.67 -26.53
C ASP A 456 -18.39 14.42 -26.28
N VAL A 457 -17.28 13.74 -26.53
CA VAL A 457 -15.92 14.26 -26.31
C VAL A 457 -15.04 14.01 -27.55
N LYS A 458 -14.09 14.91 -27.81
CA LYS A 458 -13.15 14.78 -28.94
C LYS A 458 -12.16 13.64 -28.72
N LYS A 459 -11.74 13.01 -29.81
CA LYS A 459 -10.94 11.77 -29.81
C LYS A 459 -9.51 11.97 -29.29
N GLU A 460 -9.04 13.21 -29.26
CA GLU A 460 -7.72 13.62 -28.78
C GLU A 460 -7.67 13.86 -27.26
N GLU A 461 -8.82 13.99 -26.57
CA GLU A 461 -8.89 14.33 -25.16
C GLU A 461 -8.80 13.11 -24.24
N ASN A 462 -8.09 13.24 -23.12
CA ASN A 462 -7.79 12.13 -22.22
C ASN A 462 -8.97 11.81 -21.28
N LEU A 463 -9.81 10.87 -21.71
CA LEU A 463 -10.94 10.32 -20.95
C LEU A 463 -10.64 10.01 -19.47
N ALA A 464 -9.41 9.64 -19.10
CA ALA A 464 -9.05 9.35 -17.70
C ALA A 464 -9.04 10.60 -16.80
N GLU A 465 -8.62 11.76 -17.32
CA GLU A 465 -8.64 13.02 -16.57
C GLU A 465 -10.08 13.50 -16.35
N TRP A 466 -10.97 13.29 -17.33
CA TRP A 466 -12.38 13.67 -17.22
C TRP A 466 -13.11 12.90 -16.11
N TYR A 467 -12.87 11.58 -15.98
CA TYR A 467 -13.38 10.80 -14.83
C TYR A 467 -12.79 11.24 -13.49
N SER A 468 -11.57 11.77 -13.46
CA SER A 468 -10.91 12.24 -12.24
C SER A 468 -11.46 13.59 -11.76
N LEU A 469 -11.84 14.47 -12.69
CA LEU A 469 -12.47 15.76 -12.40
C LEU A 469 -13.98 15.65 -12.13
N GLY A 470 -14.70 14.80 -12.87
CA GLY A 470 -16.15 14.65 -12.72
C GLY A 470 -16.60 14.07 -11.37
N PHE A 471 -15.76 13.27 -10.72
CA PHE A 471 -16.08 12.67 -9.41
C PHE A 471 -16.12 13.67 -8.25
N PHE A 472 -15.57 14.88 -8.43
CA PHE A 472 -15.48 15.92 -7.39
C PHE A 472 -16.74 16.78 -7.24
N PHE A 473 -17.81 16.51 -8.02
CA PHE A 473 -18.99 17.37 -8.13
C PHE A 473 -20.34 16.66 -7.88
N LEU A 474 -20.33 15.44 -7.34
CA LEU A 474 -21.53 14.61 -7.18
C LEU A 474 -21.68 13.88 -5.83
N PHE A 475 -20.87 14.25 -4.84
CA PHE A 475 -21.02 13.91 -3.41
C PHE A 475 -20.57 15.10 -2.55
#